data_AF-A0A3N9SGI0-F1
#
_entry.id   AF-A0A3N9SGI0-F1
#
_cell.length_a   1.000
_cell.length_b   1.000
_cell.length_c   1.000
_cell.angle_alpha   90.00
_cell.angle_beta   90.00
_cell.angle_gamma   90.00
#
_symmetry.space_group_name_H-M   'P 1'
#
loop_
_entity.id
_entity.type
_entity.pdbx_description
1 polymer ?
#
loop_
_entity_poly.entity_id
_entity_poly.type
_entity_poly.pdbx_seq_one_letter_code
_entity_poly.pdbx_strand_id
1 'polypeptide(L)'
;MLACGGLLLIAGGSVLTAQNAAAPVARYEMRAGTISGMAGMRGGGMGAALGMAFGGGGGGAQHELWLELGSSRTAADGKPKADHFMPAGARLGKSVALKTPERTPTAPGETHFERPTGRMLIFWGCGEHAPKGQPVIIDFAKIAAGQMPPGLWSSAVPLDRYVTPANSRTYGQWPSDDGKSARPDSSLIGAHRIAGNYAPDINFTLTKDFMGALQGSSAAQPGGATLLRWNALPGATGYHASIIGGKQGGRGSNQPVDIVWWSSSATREFGGGLADWLAPATVARLVANRTVLSPQTTTCTVPAEVKQAAPDYMFGSIYAYGPEEDFAYPPRPADPKIAWKPEWTARIRHRSMTGFLVGMEGLGAANGAQPQRECPTKPKKRGLGGLGGLIGGALGAPTGGQDGC
;
A
#
# COMPACT_ATOMS: atom_id res chain seq x y z
N MET A 1 -42.70 4.61 64.40
CA MET A 1 -41.54 3.69 64.35
C MET A 1 -41.40 3.22 62.90
N LEU A 2 -40.55 3.91 62.11
CA LEU A 2 -39.31 3.37 61.49
C LEU A 2 -39.52 2.09 60.69
N ALA A 3 -39.51 2.15 59.34
CA ALA A 3 -38.33 1.98 58.44
C ALA A 3 -37.92 0.50 58.30
N CYS A 4 -37.74 -0.11 57.12
CA CYS A 4 -36.81 0.25 56.06
C CYS A 4 -37.20 -0.42 54.72
N GLY A 5 -37.33 0.37 53.64
CA GLY A 5 -37.35 -0.13 52.27
C GLY A 5 -35.96 -0.04 51.65
N GLY A 6 -35.45 -1.15 51.12
CA GLY A 6 -34.15 -1.24 50.45
C GLY A 6 -34.16 -0.53 49.10
N LEU A 7 -33.27 0.44 48.95
CA LEU A 7 -33.03 1.20 47.73
C LEU A 7 -32.06 0.41 46.83
N LEU A 8 -32.53 -0.06 45.67
CA LEU A 8 -31.67 -0.60 44.62
C LEU A 8 -30.98 0.56 43.88
N LEU A 9 -29.66 0.65 44.03
CA LEU A 9 -28.77 1.52 43.27
C LEU A 9 -28.69 1.04 41.82
N ILE A 10 -29.29 1.79 40.89
CA ILE A 10 -29.09 1.61 39.46
C ILE A 10 -27.74 2.23 39.09
N ALA A 11 -26.79 1.40 38.70
CA ALA A 11 -25.49 1.83 38.19
C ALA A 11 -25.68 2.65 36.90
N GLY A 12 -25.25 3.91 36.95
CA GLY A 12 -25.27 4.82 35.80
C GLY A 12 -24.30 4.38 34.72
N GLY A 13 -24.82 3.78 33.65
CA GLY A 13 -24.08 3.62 32.41
C GLY A 13 -23.81 4.99 31.79
N SER A 14 -22.53 5.35 31.64
CA SER A 14 -22.13 6.53 30.89
C SER A 14 -22.51 6.34 29.42
N VAL A 15 -23.64 6.91 29.01
CA VAL A 15 -23.96 7.08 27.60
C VAL A 15 -22.96 8.10 27.06
N LEU A 16 -21.97 7.64 26.29
CA LEU A 16 -21.12 8.51 25.48
C LEU A 16 -22.02 9.19 24.43
N THR A 17 -22.53 10.36 24.75
CA THR A 17 -23.24 11.21 23.81
C THR A 17 -22.26 11.64 22.72
N ALA A 18 -22.52 11.20 21.47
CA ALA A 18 -21.77 11.70 20.32
C ALA A 18 -21.95 13.22 20.22
N GLN A 19 -20.84 13.96 20.33
CA GLN A 19 -20.82 15.42 20.18
C GLN A 19 -21.36 15.82 18.81
N ASN A 20 -22.35 16.72 18.78
CA ASN A 20 -22.95 17.18 17.54
C ASN A 20 -21.92 18.04 16.77
N ALA A 21 -21.40 17.51 15.65
CA ALA A 21 -20.35 18.12 14.85
C ALA A 21 -20.90 18.56 13.49
N ALA A 22 -20.71 19.84 13.14
CA ALA A 22 -21.04 20.33 11.80
C ALA A 22 -19.99 19.83 10.79
N ALA A 23 -20.40 19.65 9.53
CA ALA A 23 -19.45 19.36 8.46
C ALA A 23 -18.50 20.55 8.26
N PRO A 24 -17.18 20.31 8.15
CA PRO A 24 -16.22 21.38 7.94
C PRO A 24 -16.38 22.03 6.57
N VAL A 25 -15.90 23.28 6.47
CA VAL A 25 -15.85 24.00 5.20
C VAL A 25 -14.88 23.33 4.24
N ALA A 26 -13.69 22.95 4.73
CA ALA A 26 -12.69 22.23 3.95
C ALA A 26 -12.25 20.92 4.61
N ARG A 27 -12.06 19.90 3.79
CA ARG A 27 -11.53 18.60 4.19
C ARG A 27 -10.29 18.33 3.35
N TYR A 28 -9.20 18.06 4.04
CA TYR A 28 -7.94 17.69 3.43
C TYR A 28 -7.57 16.26 3.81
N GLU A 29 -7.12 15.48 2.83
CA GLU A 29 -6.59 14.14 3.05
C GLU A 29 -5.21 14.00 2.44
N MET A 30 -4.36 13.25 3.15
CA MET A 30 -3.07 12.80 2.68
C MET A 30 -2.96 11.30 2.92
N ARG A 31 -2.60 10.56 1.87
CA ARG A 31 -2.31 9.13 1.95
C ARG A 31 -0.85 8.90 1.55
N ALA A 32 -0.04 8.57 2.55
CA ALA A 32 1.38 8.33 2.41
C ALA A 32 1.63 6.81 2.36
N GLY A 33 2.25 6.31 1.30
CA GLY A 33 2.52 4.90 1.11
C GLY A 33 3.98 4.60 0.84
N THR A 34 4.43 3.42 1.27
CA THR A 34 5.70 2.85 0.85
C THR A 34 5.43 1.59 0.05
N ILE A 35 5.88 1.55 -1.21
CA ILE A 35 5.73 0.41 -2.11
C ILE A 35 7.10 -0.24 -2.31
N SER A 36 7.17 -1.56 -2.25
CA SER A 36 8.42 -2.31 -2.32
C SER A 36 8.27 -3.62 -3.09
N GLY A 37 9.40 -4.31 -3.33
CA GLY A 37 9.40 -5.54 -4.14
C GLY A 37 8.91 -5.29 -5.57
N MET A 38 8.27 -6.29 -6.17
CA MET A 38 7.71 -6.19 -7.52
C MET A 38 6.55 -5.20 -7.61
N ALA A 39 5.90 -4.85 -6.49
CA ALA A 39 4.90 -3.77 -6.49
C ALA A 39 5.56 -2.41 -6.79
N GLY A 40 6.80 -2.19 -6.32
CA GLY A 40 7.57 -0.98 -6.60
C GLY A 40 7.98 -0.86 -8.07
N MET A 41 8.07 -1.98 -8.79
CA MET A 41 8.37 -2.00 -10.23
C MET A 41 7.16 -1.60 -11.10
N ARG A 42 5.92 -1.77 -10.62
CA ARG A 42 4.70 -1.34 -11.33
C ARG A 42 4.39 0.16 -11.17
N GLY A 43 4.99 0.83 -10.17
CA GLY A 43 4.78 2.26 -9.91
C GLY A 43 5.69 3.20 -10.71
N GLY A 44 6.65 2.66 -11.47
CA GLY A 44 7.62 3.48 -12.19
C GLY A 44 7.33 3.51 -13.69
N GLY A 45 7.21 4.72 -14.25
CA GLY A 45 7.32 4.95 -15.68
C GLY A 45 8.72 4.58 -16.21
N MET A 46 9.20 5.28 -17.24
CA MET A 46 10.49 5.03 -17.91
C MET A 46 11.67 4.79 -16.94
N GLY A 47 11.66 5.37 -15.72
CA GLY A 47 12.68 5.19 -14.69
C GLY A 47 12.82 3.76 -14.11
N ALA A 48 11.74 2.99 -13.97
CA ALA A 48 11.84 1.59 -13.50
C ALA A 48 12.44 0.67 -14.59
N ALA A 49 12.12 0.94 -15.85
CA ALA A 49 12.71 0.26 -16.99
C ALA A 49 14.20 0.62 -17.17
N LEU A 50 14.58 1.88 -16.96
CA LEU A 50 15.96 2.33 -17.04
C LEU A 50 16.83 1.77 -15.88
N GLY A 51 16.27 1.67 -14.66
CA GLY A 51 16.97 1.06 -13.52
C GLY A 51 17.30 -0.42 -13.72
N MET A 52 16.42 -1.15 -14.41
CA MET A 52 16.68 -2.53 -14.85
C MET A 52 17.76 -2.60 -15.95
N ALA A 53 17.79 -1.64 -16.88
CA ALA A 53 18.73 -1.62 -18.00
C ALA A 53 20.18 -1.27 -17.60
N PHE A 54 20.37 -0.50 -16.52
CA PHE A 54 21.70 -0.09 -16.02
C PHE A 54 22.23 -0.96 -14.87
N GLY A 55 21.68 -2.16 -14.66
CA GLY A 55 22.13 -3.07 -13.59
C GLY A 55 21.79 -2.61 -12.17
N GLY A 56 20.97 -1.56 -12.03
CA GLY A 56 20.38 -1.10 -10.76
C GLY A 56 19.15 -1.91 -10.35
N GLY A 57 19.13 -3.21 -10.67
CA GLY A 57 18.02 -4.14 -10.44
C GLY A 57 17.87 -4.59 -8.99
N GLY A 58 17.82 -3.63 -8.06
CA GLY A 58 17.38 -3.85 -6.69
C GLY A 58 15.96 -3.34 -6.54
N GLY A 59 15.03 -4.17 -6.06
CA GLY A 59 13.66 -3.78 -5.72
C GLY A 59 13.61 -2.78 -4.57
N GLY A 60 14.08 -1.55 -4.81
CA GLY A 60 14.13 -0.46 -3.85
C GLY A 60 12.73 0.03 -3.52
N ALA A 61 12.54 0.36 -2.24
CA ALA A 61 11.31 0.98 -1.79
C ALA A 61 11.07 2.32 -2.51
N GLN A 62 9.84 2.58 -2.89
CA GLN A 62 9.36 3.84 -3.44
C GLN A 62 8.30 4.43 -2.52
N HIS A 63 8.19 5.75 -2.50
CA HIS A 63 7.13 6.43 -1.79
C HIS A 63 6.03 6.82 -2.77
N GLU A 64 4.78 6.65 -2.35
CA GLU A 64 3.60 7.16 -3.02
C GLU A 64 2.91 8.14 -2.10
N LEU A 65 2.36 9.20 -2.67
CA LEU A 65 1.71 10.24 -1.90
C LEU A 65 0.50 10.74 -2.69
N TRP A 66 -0.66 10.68 -2.06
CA TRP A 66 -1.93 11.14 -2.61
C TRP A 66 -2.46 12.26 -1.72
N LEU A 67 -2.86 13.36 -2.35
CA LEU A 67 -3.33 14.56 -1.67
C LEU A 67 -4.68 14.95 -2.25
N GLU A 68 -5.66 15.19 -1.38
CA GLU A 68 -7.01 15.57 -1.79
C GLU A 68 -7.52 16.74 -0.94
N LEU A 69 -8.00 17.79 -1.59
CA LEU A 69 -8.65 18.93 -0.94
C LEU A 69 -10.07 19.09 -1.48
N GLY A 70 -11.06 18.95 -0.61
CA GLY A 70 -12.47 19.17 -0.90
C GLY A 70 -13.02 20.31 -0.07
N SER A 71 -13.88 21.13 -0.68
CA SER A 71 -14.51 22.28 -0.01
C SER A 71 -16.00 22.37 -0.32
N SER A 72 -16.75 22.97 0.60
CA SER A 72 -18.14 23.39 0.40
C SER A 72 -18.27 24.75 -0.29
N ARG A 73 -17.17 25.52 -0.42
CA ARG A 73 -17.15 26.81 -1.14
C ARG A 73 -16.93 26.62 -2.63
N THR A 74 -17.38 27.59 -3.42
CA THR A 74 -16.97 27.75 -4.84
C THR A 74 -15.68 28.57 -4.92
N ALA A 75 -14.86 28.30 -5.93
CA ALA A 75 -13.80 29.24 -6.31
C ALA A 75 -14.42 30.55 -6.83
N ALA A 76 -13.92 31.70 -6.33
CA ALA A 76 -14.50 33.02 -6.60
C ALA A 76 -14.70 33.34 -8.10
N ASP A 77 -13.81 32.85 -8.97
CA ASP A 77 -13.83 33.12 -10.42
C ASP A 77 -14.10 31.87 -11.27
N GLY A 78 -14.62 30.79 -10.66
CA GLY A 78 -14.78 29.50 -11.33
C GLY A 78 -13.47 28.78 -11.69
N LYS A 79 -12.32 29.35 -11.30
CA LYS A 79 -10.98 28.82 -11.54
C LYS A 79 -10.37 28.35 -10.22
N PRO A 80 -10.65 27.11 -9.78
CA PRO A 80 -10.10 26.58 -8.54
C PRO A 80 -8.58 26.50 -8.60
N LYS A 81 -7.92 27.04 -7.57
CA LYS A 81 -6.47 26.98 -7.38
C LYS A 81 -6.17 26.72 -5.91
N ALA A 82 -5.37 25.71 -5.65
CA ALA A 82 -4.81 25.45 -4.33
C ALA A 82 -3.41 24.83 -4.48
N ASP A 83 -2.57 25.10 -3.50
CA ASP A 83 -1.20 24.61 -3.41
C ASP A 83 -0.99 23.96 -2.05
N HIS A 84 -0.21 22.88 -2.02
CA HIS A 84 0.34 22.31 -0.80
C HIS A 84 1.83 22.64 -0.69
N PHE A 85 2.17 23.39 0.35
CA PHE A 85 3.51 23.68 0.81
C PHE A 85 3.91 22.63 1.85
N MET A 86 4.89 21.79 1.50
CA MET A 86 5.43 20.74 2.38
C MET A 86 6.81 21.14 2.94
N PRO A 87 7.29 20.45 3.99
CA PRO A 87 8.66 20.63 4.49
C PRO A 87 9.71 20.41 3.40
N ALA A 88 10.87 21.05 3.54
CA ALA A 88 11.98 20.89 2.60
C ALA A 88 12.41 19.42 2.43
N GLY A 89 12.27 18.62 3.49
CA GLY A 89 12.52 17.17 3.48
C GLY A 89 11.65 16.39 2.49
N ALA A 90 10.49 16.91 2.07
CA ALA A 90 9.63 16.24 1.10
C ALA A 90 10.24 16.22 -0.32
N ARG A 91 11.17 17.15 -0.61
CA ARG A 91 11.87 17.25 -1.91
C ARG A 91 10.95 17.47 -3.13
N LEU A 92 9.78 18.08 -2.92
CA LEU A 92 8.80 18.40 -3.98
C LEU A 92 8.89 19.85 -4.50
N GLY A 93 9.95 20.57 -4.11
CA GLY A 93 10.13 21.98 -4.41
C GLY A 93 9.32 22.88 -3.46
N LYS A 94 8.99 24.10 -3.89
CA LYS A 94 8.29 25.09 -3.07
C LYS A 94 6.85 24.66 -2.70
N SER A 95 6.12 24.10 -3.66
CA SER A 95 4.78 23.56 -3.48
C SER A 95 4.44 22.55 -4.58
N VAL A 96 3.35 21.82 -4.39
CA VAL A 96 2.65 21.06 -5.42
C VAL A 96 1.25 21.63 -5.62
N ALA A 97 0.80 21.72 -6.87
CA ALA A 97 -0.52 22.24 -7.19
C ALA A 97 -1.58 21.15 -7.03
N LEU A 98 -2.65 21.45 -6.30
CA LEU A 98 -3.83 20.59 -6.18
C LEU A 98 -4.78 20.92 -7.33
N LYS A 99 -4.72 20.14 -8.40
CA LYS A 99 -5.51 20.39 -9.61
C LYS A 99 -6.87 19.71 -9.53
N THR A 100 -7.91 20.42 -9.96
CA THR A 100 -9.20 19.78 -10.22
C THR A 100 -9.05 18.89 -11.45
N PRO A 101 -9.34 17.59 -11.38
CA PRO A 101 -9.32 16.73 -12.56
C PRO A 101 -10.29 17.28 -13.61
N GLU A 102 -9.84 17.39 -14.85
CA GLU A 102 -10.77 17.64 -15.94
C GLU A 102 -11.75 16.48 -15.98
N ARG A 103 -13.05 16.80 -15.96
CA ARG A 103 -14.08 15.81 -16.13
C ARG A 103 -14.04 15.41 -17.60
N THR A 104 -13.19 14.44 -17.96
CA THR A 104 -13.28 13.82 -19.27
C THR A 104 -14.69 13.24 -19.35
N PRO A 105 -15.57 13.73 -20.24
CA PRO A 105 -16.81 13.02 -20.50
C PRO A 105 -16.39 11.60 -20.86
N THR A 106 -16.96 10.59 -20.20
CA THR A 106 -16.78 9.22 -20.67
C THR A 106 -17.21 9.24 -22.13
N ALA A 107 -16.26 9.16 -23.06
CA ALA A 107 -16.60 9.04 -24.47
C ALA A 107 -17.56 7.83 -24.55
N PRO A 108 -18.70 7.92 -25.25
CA PRO A 108 -19.46 6.73 -25.62
C PRO A 108 -18.57 5.95 -26.59
N GLY A 109 -17.73 5.09 -26.03
CA GLY A 109 -16.54 4.58 -26.68
C GLY A 109 -15.65 3.89 -25.67
N GLU A 110 -16.09 2.70 -25.28
CA GLU A 110 -15.23 1.60 -24.83
C GLU A 110 -14.33 1.89 -23.61
N THR A 111 -14.92 1.83 -22.41
CA THR A 111 -14.33 0.86 -21.47
C THR A 111 -14.61 -0.50 -22.08
N HIS A 112 -13.72 -1.00 -22.94
CA HIS A 112 -13.62 -2.43 -23.17
C HIS A 112 -13.10 -3.01 -21.85
N PHE A 113 -13.98 -3.03 -20.83
CA PHE A 113 -13.85 -3.96 -19.72
C PHE A 113 -14.09 -5.31 -20.37
N GLU A 114 -13.02 -5.85 -20.94
CA GLU A 114 -13.00 -7.20 -21.46
C GLU A 114 -13.34 -8.07 -20.26
N ARG A 115 -14.60 -8.51 -20.22
CA ARG A 115 -15.12 -9.25 -19.07
C ARG A 115 -14.20 -10.45 -18.93
N PRO A 116 -13.55 -10.64 -17.77
CA PRO A 116 -12.71 -11.81 -17.58
C PRO A 116 -13.57 -13.03 -17.93
N THR A 117 -13.15 -13.78 -18.93
CA THR A 117 -13.83 -15.04 -19.26
C THR A 117 -13.33 -16.09 -18.28
N GLY A 118 -14.18 -17.07 -17.94
CA GLY A 118 -13.82 -18.14 -17.00
C GLY A 118 -14.38 -17.94 -15.59
N ARG A 119 -13.68 -18.52 -14.60
CA ARG A 119 -14.14 -18.56 -13.20
C ARG A 119 -13.13 -17.90 -12.26
N MET A 120 -13.62 -17.28 -11.19
CA MET A 120 -12.80 -16.82 -10.07
C MET A 120 -13.00 -17.74 -8.87
N LEU A 121 -11.93 -18.39 -8.45
CA LEU A 121 -11.90 -19.29 -7.29
C LEU A 121 -11.38 -18.49 -6.09
N ILE A 122 -12.20 -18.41 -5.05
CA ILE A 122 -11.95 -17.63 -3.86
C ILE A 122 -11.60 -18.55 -2.69
N PHE A 123 -10.43 -18.31 -2.08
CA PHE A 123 -9.94 -18.98 -0.87
C PHE A 123 -9.60 -17.95 0.22
N TRP A 124 -9.75 -18.30 1.48
CA TRP A 124 -9.40 -17.45 2.61
C TRP A 124 -8.83 -18.23 3.79
N GLY A 125 -8.07 -17.53 4.61
CA GLY A 125 -7.53 -18.01 5.87
C GLY A 125 -6.10 -18.51 5.75
N CYS A 126 -5.38 -18.43 6.87
CA CYS A 126 -4.07 -19.03 7.03
C CYS A 126 -4.23 -20.47 7.56
N GLY A 127 -3.63 -21.45 6.90
CA GLY A 127 -3.62 -22.85 7.29
C GLY A 127 -3.00 -23.73 6.21
N GLU A 128 -2.61 -24.97 6.56
CA GLU A 128 -2.05 -25.91 5.57
C GLU A 128 -3.10 -26.36 4.53
N HIS A 129 -4.37 -26.42 4.94
CA HIS A 129 -5.48 -26.84 4.12
C HIS A 129 -6.64 -25.86 4.19
N ALA A 130 -7.32 -25.68 3.06
CA ALA A 130 -8.51 -24.85 2.96
C ALA A 130 -9.64 -25.51 3.78
N PRO A 131 -10.26 -24.78 4.74
CA PRO A 131 -11.42 -25.29 5.46
C PRO A 131 -12.56 -25.70 4.53
N LYS A 132 -13.44 -26.59 5.01
CA LYS A 132 -14.65 -27.00 4.27
C LYS A 132 -15.46 -25.78 3.81
N GLY A 133 -15.95 -25.81 2.57
CA GLY A 133 -16.70 -24.72 1.94
C GLY A 133 -15.86 -23.79 1.06
N GLN A 134 -14.59 -24.13 0.83
CA GLN A 134 -13.68 -23.43 -0.08
C GLN A 134 -13.20 -24.36 -1.21
N PRO A 135 -12.95 -23.84 -2.43
CA PRO A 135 -13.14 -22.44 -2.82
C PRO A 135 -14.62 -22.08 -3.04
N VAL A 136 -14.92 -20.79 -2.92
CA VAL A 136 -16.14 -20.25 -3.51
C VAL A 136 -15.85 -19.93 -4.97
N ILE A 137 -16.62 -20.51 -5.89
CA ILE A 137 -16.45 -20.31 -7.32
C ILE A 137 -17.42 -19.25 -7.80
N ILE A 138 -16.89 -18.24 -8.46
CA ILE A 138 -17.64 -17.20 -9.16
C ILE A 138 -17.49 -17.46 -10.63
N ASP A 139 -18.63 -17.56 -11.31
CA ASP A 139 -18.66 -17.69 -12.75
C ASP A 139 -18.93 -16.30 -13.34
N PHE A 140 -17.98 -15.76 -14.08
CA PHE A 140 -18.12 -14.43 -14.67
C PHE A 140 -19.24 -14.38 -15.71
N ALA A 141 -19.58 -15.51 -16.36
CA ALA A 141 -20.72 -15.59 -17.26
C ALA A 141 -22.04 -15.46 -16.49
N LYS A 142 -22.14 -16.03 -15.29
CA LYS A 142 -23.32 -15.88 -14.42
C LYS A 142 -23.46 -14.45 -13.88
N ILE A 143 -22.35 -13.82 -13.50
CA ILE A 143 -22.35 -12.39 -13.14
C ILE A 143 -22.83 -11.53 -14.31
N ALA A 144 -22.34 -11.79 -15.52
CA ALA A 144 -22.76 -11.08 -16.72
C ALA A 144 -24.27 -11.27 -17.03
N ALA A 145 -24.84 -12.40 -16.62
CA ALA A 145 -26.27 -12.68 -16.66
C ALA A 145 -27.07 -12.10 -15.47
N GLY A 146 -26.46 -11.25 -14.63
CA GLY A 146 -27.11 -10.58 -13.50
C GLY A 146 -27.17 -11.42 -12.21
N GLN A 147 -26.54 -12.60 -12.17
CA GLN A 147 -26.55 -13.49 -11.01
C GLN A 147 -25.35 -13.20 -10.10
N MET A 148 -25.51 -12.26 -9.17
CA MET A 148 -24.48 -11.96 -8.17
C MET A 148 -24.61 -12.89 -6.95
N PRO A 149 -23.57 -13.67 -6.60
CA PRO A 149 -23.60 -14.49 -5.39
C PRO A 149 -23.72 -13.61 -4.13
N PRO A 150 -24.58 -13.96 -3.16
CA PRO A 150 -24.67 -13.23 -1.90
C PRO A 150 -23.36 -13.33 -1.11
N GLY A 151 -23.00 -12.24 -0.40
CA GLY A 151 -21.79 -12.17 0.43
C GLY A 151 -20.47 -12.30 -0.35
N LEU A 152 -20.46 -11.96 -1.64
CA LEU A 152 -19.27 -12.04 -2.48
C LEU A 152 -18.20 -11.02 -2.07
N TRP A 153 -18.61 -9.77 -1.94
CA TRP A 153 -17.73 -8.68 -1.55
C TRP A 153 -17.85 -8.42 -0.06
N SER A 154 -16.77 -7.92 0.53
CA SER A 154 -16.75 -7.53 1.93
C SER A 154 -17.89 -6.55 2.25
N SER A 155 -18.74 -6.90 3.22
CA SER A 155 -19.66 -5.96 3.86
C SER A 155 -19.10 -5.40 5.16
N ALA A 156 -18.08 -6.06 5.73
CA ALA A 156 -17.48 -5.73 7.02
C ALA A 156 -16.30 -4.76 6.91
N VAL A 157 -15.62 -4.70 5.76
CA VAL A 157 -14.51 -3.79 5.48
C VAL A 157 -15.07 -2.57 4.77
N PRO A 158 -15.23 -1.42 5.47
CA PRO A 158 -15.72 -0.22 4.83
C PRO A 158 -14.72 0.23 3.77
N LEU A 159 -15.22 0.59 2.58
CA LEU A 159 -14.51 1.52 1.73
C LEU A 159 -14.43 2.83 2.51
N ASP A 160 -13.22 3.33 2.73
CA ASP A 160 -13.09 4.56 3.48
C ASP A 160 -13.71 5.74 2.72
N ARG A 161 -14.32 6.67 3.45
CA ARG A 161 -14.99 7.83 2.87
C ARG A 161 -13.97 8.92 2.58
N TYR A 162 -13.24 8.75 1.48
CA TYR A 162 -12.28 9.75 1.00
C TYR A 162 -12.96 11.08 0.61
N VAL A 163 -12.18 12.14 0.65
CA VAL A 163 -12.48 13.38 -0.08
C VAL A 163 -12.46 13.07 -1.59
N THR A 164 -13.56 13.36 -2.27
CA THR A 164 -13.73 13.08 -3.70
C THR A 164 -14.39 14.26 -4.41
N PRO A 165 -14.31 14.33 -5.75
CA PRO A 165 -15.08 15.29 -6.52
C PRO A 165 -16.59 15.17 -6.28
N ALA A 166 -17.10 13.94 -6.08
CA ALA A 166 -18.52 13.68 -5.90
C ALA A 166 -19.09 14.21 -4.57
N ASN A 167 -18.26 14.34 -3.54
CA ASN A 167 -18.68 14.84 -2.23
C ASN A 167 -18.15 16.24 -1.89
N SER A 168 -17.69 16.98 -2.91
CA SER A 168 -17.09 18.32 -2.74
C SER A 168 -17.68 19.30 -3.76
N ARG A 169 -17.96 20.53 -3.33
CA ARG A 169 -18.40 21.59 -4.24
C ARG A 169 -17.25 22.11 -5.10
N THR A 170 -16.05 22.14 -4.54
CA THR A 170 -14.81 22.38 -5.28
C THR A 170 -13.75 21.43 -4.75
N TYR A 171 -12.95 20.87 -5.67
CA TYR A 171 -12.03 19.77 -5.38
C TYR A 171 -10.70 19.99 -6.08
N GLY A 172 -9.60 19.61 -5.44
CA GLY A 172 -8.27 19.55 -6.05
C GLY A 172 -7.52 18.32 -5.54
N GLN A 173 -6.66 17.75 -6.37
CA GLN A 173 -5.86 16.59 -6.01
C GLN A 173 -4.43 16.67 -6.55
N TRP A 174 -3.57 15.85 -5.96
CA TRP A 174 -2.23 15.54 -6.46
C TRP A 174 -1.94 14.06 -6.19
N PRO A 175 -1.23 13.29 -7.04
CA PRO A 175 -0.41 13.71 -8.18
C PRO A 175 -1.14 14.43 -9.33
N SER A 176 -0.42 15.31 -10.01
CA SER A 176 -0.86 15.99 -11.23
C SER A 176 0.11 15.73 -12.39
N ASP A 177 -0.14 16.34 -13.54
CA ASP A 177 0.71 16.38 -14.74
C ASP A 177 2.01 17.21 -14.57
N ASP A 178 2.46 17.45 -13.34
CA ASP A 178 3.66 18.24 -13.02
C ASP A 178 4.96 17.42 -13.02
N GLY A 179 4.85 16.10 -13.25
CA GLY A 179 5.98 15.17 -13.30
C GLY A 179 6.67 14.95 -11.95
N LYS A 180 6.08 15.43 -10.84
CA LYS A 180 6.63 15.24 -9.50
C LYS A 180 6.08 13.97 -8.86
N SER A 181 6.90 13.36 -8.02
CA SER A 181 6.51 12.22 -7.19
C SER A 181 7.28 12.25 -5.87
N ALA A 182 6.72 11.64 -4.84
CA ALA A 182 7.50 11.34 -3.63
C ALA A 182 8.63 10.38 -4.00
N ARG A 183 9.82 10.62 -3.47
CA ARG A 183 11.03 9.83 -3.72
C ARG A 183 11.36 8.98 -2.50
N PRO A 184 12.21 7.94 -2.63
CA PRO A 184 12.63 7.12 -1.50
C PRO A 184 13.35 7.90 -0.38
N ASP A 185 13.89 9.09 -0.69
CA ASP A 185 14.56 9.99 0.24
C ASP A 185 13.69 11.20 0.66
N SER A 186 12.39 11.17 0.34
CA SER A 186 11.40 12.16 0.78
C SER A 186 11.00 11.89 2.23
N SER A 187 10.82 12.98 3.00
CA SER A 187 10.30 12.95 4.37
C SER A 187 9.09 13.87 4.51
N LEU A 188 8.06 13.41 5.23
CA LEU A 188 6.86 14.18 5.55
C LEU A 188 6.95 14.93 6.88
N ILE A 189 8.00 14.73 7.68
CA ILE A 189 8.08 15.33 9.00
C ILE A 189 8.24 16.85 8.90
N GLY A 190 7.42 17.59 9.65
CA GLY A 190 7.51 19.04 9.77
C GLY A 190 6.21 19.77 9.41
N ALA A 191 6.34 21.07 9.17
CA ALA A 191 5.20 21.96 8.93
C ALA A 191 4.63 21.84 7.51
N HIS A 192 3.31 21.73 7.41
CA HIS A 192 2.55 21.73 6.18
C HIS A 192 1.56 22.89 6.15
N ARG A 193 1.38 23.47 4.97
CA ARG A 193 0.37 24.48 4.70
C ARG A 193 -0.33 24.22 3.38
N ILE A 194 -1.66 24.28 3.38
CA ILE A 194 -2.48 24.25 2.18
C ILE A 194 -3.18 25.59 2.07
N ALA A 195 -3.03 26.25 0.93
CA ALA A 195 -3.64 27.54 0.66
C ALA A 195 -4.29 27.53 -0.72
N GLY A 196 -5.44 28.21 -0.87
CA GLY A 196 -6.16 28.24 -2.13
C GLY A 196 -7.34 29.21 -2.11
N ASN A 197 -7.94 29.43 -3.28
CA ASN A 197 -9.03 30.41 -3.45
C ASN A 197 -10.44 29.86 -3.18
N TYR A 198 -10.54 28.62 -2.69
CA TYR A 198 -11.81 27.94 -2.42
C TYR A 198 -11.85 27.24 -1.06
N ALA A 199 -10.83 27.41 -0.21
CA ALA A 199 -10.75 26.83 1.13
C ALA A 199 -10.10 27.85 2.09
N PRO A 200 -10.40 27.79 3.40
CA PRO A 200 -9.56 28.48 4.39
C PRO A 200 -8.13 27.94 4.37
N ASP A 201 -7.17 28.72 4.86
CA ASP A 201 -5.79 28.25 5.05
C ASP A 201 -5.75 27.09 6.05
N ILE A 202 -5.18 25.96 5.63
CA ILE A 202 -5.00 24.77 6.47
C ILE A 202 -3.53 24.69 6.86
N ASN A 203 -3.24 24.55 8.15
CA ASN A 203 -1.86 24.44 8.66
C ASN A 203 -1.79 23.35 9.71
N PHE A 204 -0.84 22.44 9.58
CA PHE A 204 -0.57 21.38 10.55
C PHE A 204 0.90 20.98 10.53
N THR A 205 1.36 20.27 11.56
CA THR A 205 2.74 19.75 11.63
C THR A 205 2.67 18.24 11.77
N LEU A 206 3.29 17.51 10.85
CA LEU A 206 3.36 16.06 10.91
C LEU A 206 4.54 15.59 11.75
N THR A 207 4.28 14.55 12.54
CA THR A 207 5.28 13.90 13.38
C THR A 207 5.64 12.51 12.88
N LYS A 208 4.85 11.96 11.94
CA LYS A 208 5.08 10.63 11.36
C LYS A 208 5.53 10.78 9.91
N ASP A 209 6.45 9.90 9.54
CA ASP A 209 6.95 9.80 8.17
C ASP A 209 6.33 8.60 7.44
N PHE A 210 6.72 8.40 6.18
CA PHE A 210 6.46 7.17 5.45
C PHE A 210 6.86 5.94 6.27
N MET A 211 6.04 4.88 6.18
CA MET A 211 6.37 3.62 6.84
C MET A 211 7.60 2.96 6.22
N GLY A 212 8.29 2.13 7.01
CA GLY A 212 9.35 1.28 6.48
C GLY A 212 8.85 0.38 5.35
N ALA A 213 9.77 -0.06 4.50
CA ALA A 213 9.45 -0.95 3.40
C ALA A 213 9.14 -2.37 3.90
N LEU A 214 8.11 -3.00 3.34
CA LEU A 214 7.83 -4.41 3.57
C LEU A 214 8.73 -5.30 2.69
N GLN A 215 9.24 -6.38 3.25
CA GLN A 215 9.95 -7.43 2.54
C GLN A 215 9.18 -8.72 2.72
N GLY A 216 8.49 -9.16 1.67
CA GLY A 216 7.76 -10.42 1.63
C GLY A 216 8.61 -11.54 1.03
N SER A 217 8.42 -12.75 1.54
CA SER A 217 8.97 -13.98 0.97
C SER A 217 7.98 -15.12 1.08
N SER A 218 8.16 -16.15 0.27
CA SER A 218 7.38 -17.38 0.29
C SER A 218 8.29 -18.60 0.28
N ALA A 219 7.88 -19.66 0.95
CA ALA A 219 8.56 -20.95 0.93
C ALA A 219 7.54 -22.09 0.82
N ALA A 220 7.77 -23.02 -0.12
CA ALA A 220 7.00 -24.26 -0.22
C ALA A 220 7.13 -25.08 1.07
N GLN A 221 6.07 -25.79 1.43
CA GLN A 221 6.03 -26.72 2.57
C GLN A 221 5.82 -28.16 2.08
N PRO A 222 6.27 -29.18 2.84
CA PRO A 222 6.16 -30.58 2.44
C PRO A 222 4.73 -31.03 2.08
N GLY A 223 3.71 -30.45 2.72
CA GLY A 223 2.29 -30.72 2.45
C GLY A 223 1.70 -30.00 1.22
N GLY A 224 2.52 -29.32 0.40
CA GLY A 224 2.07 -28.55 -0.75
C GLY A 224 1.55 -27.13 -0.43
N ALA A 225 1.38 -26.81 0.85
CA ALA A 225 1.10 -25.47 1.33
C ALA A 225 2.29 -24.52 1.06
N THR A 226 2.03 -23.21 1.12
CA THR A 226 3.07 -22.18 0.93
C THR A 226 3.12 -21.25 2.13
N LEU A 227 4.27 -21.17 2.81
CA LEU A 227 4.45 -20.29 3.95
C LEU A 227 4.91 -18.91 3.49
N LEU A 228 4.10 -17.89 3.72
CA LEU A 228 4.46 -16.49 3.55
C LEU A 228 5.12 -15.96 4.83
N ARG A 229 6.15 -15.13 4.66
CA ARG A 229 6.85 -14.43 5.76
C ARG A 229 7.16 -12.99 5.36
N TRP A 230 7.10 -12.08 6.33
CA TRP A 230 7.51 -10.70 6.16
C TRP A 230 8.20 -10.13 7.40
N ASN A 231 8.88 -8.98 7.25
CA ASN A 231 9.45 -8.24 8.39
C ASN A 231 8.34 -7.50 9.18
N ALA A 232 8.56 -7.34 10.49
CA ALA A 232 7.74 -6.45 11.29
C ALA A 232 8.05 -4.98 10.98
N LEU A 233 7.03 -4.13 10.96
CA LEU A 233 7.18 -2.69 10.77
C LEU A 233 6.80 -1.91 12.04
N PRO A 234 7.67 -1.02 12.54
CA PRO A 234 7.29 -0.09 13.61
C PRO A 234 6.05 0.73 13.24
N GLY A 235 5.11 0.84 14.17
CA GLY A 235 3.87 1.59 13.98
C GLY A 235 2.79 0.90 13.11
N ALA A 236 3.04 -0.32 12.62
CA ALA A 236 2.00 -1.09 11.94
C ALA A 236 0.86 -1.44 12.92
N THR A 237 -0.38 -1.26 12.46
CA THR A 237 -1.60 -1.53 13.24
C THR A 237 -2.23 -2.88 12.90
N GLY A 238 -1.85 -3.47 11.76
CA GLY A 238 -2.25 -4.81 11.32
C GLY A 238 -1.70 -5.13 9.93
N TYR A 239 -1.82 -6.39 9.52
CA TYR A 239 -1.37 -6.86 8.20
C TYR A 239 -2.47 -7.59 7.44
N HIS A 240 -2.41 -7.49 6.12
CA HIS A 240 -3.25 -8.28 5.22
C HIS A 240 -2.39 -8.85 4.10
N ALA A 241 -2.53 -10.14 3.81
CA ALA A 241 -1.89 -10.79 2.68
C ALA A 241 -2.93 -11.28 1.68
N SER A 242 -2.64 -11.12 0.40
CA SER A 242 -3.49 -11.56 -0.69
C SER A 242 -2.64 -12.20 -1.77
N ILE A 243 -3.15 -13.24 -2.42
CA ILE A 243 -2.55 -13.83 -3.62
C ILE A 243 -3.57 -13.76 -4.75
N ILE A 244 -3.12 -13.32 -5.91
CA ILE A 244 -3.82 -13.49 -7.17
C ILE A 244 -2.98 -14.42 -8.03
N GLY A 245 -3.56 -15.51 -8.48
CA GLY A 245 -2.91 -16.46 -9.36
C GLY A 245 -3.86 -16.98 -10.42
N GLY A 246 -3.42 -17.95 -11.19
CA GLY A 246 -4.31 -18.60 -12.13
C GLY A 246 -3.62 -19.63 -12.98
N LYS A 247 -4.41 -20.14 -13.92
CA LYS A 247 -3.97 -21.02 -15.00
C LYS A 247 -4.03 -20.27 -16.32
N GLN A 248 -2.93 -20.24 -17.05
CA GLN A 248 -2.89 -19.69 -18.39
C GLN A 248 -3.79 -20.52 -19.31
N GLY A 249 -4.55 -19.85 -20.17
CA GLY A 249 -5.33 -20.54 -21.19
C GLY A 249 -4.46 -21.24 -22.23
N GLY A 250 -5.07 -22.13 -23.01
CA GLY A 250 -4.38 -22.83 -24.10
C GLY A 250 -3.78 -21.86 -25.13
N ARG A 251 -2.83 -22.35 -25.93
CA ARG A 251 -2.15 -21.59 -27.00
C ARG A 251 -3.18 -20.79 -27.83
N GLY A 252 -3.02 -19.47 -27.86
CA GLY A 252 -3.89 -18.54 -28.62
C GLY A 252 -4.95 -17.81 -27.80
N SER A 253 -5.08 -18.09 -26.50
CA SER A 253 -5.92 -17.30 -25.58
C SER A 253 -5.05 -16.45 -24.64
N ASN A 254 -5.28 -15.13 -24.64
CA ASN A 254 -4.63 -14.19 -23.71
C ASN A 254 -5.36 -14.11 -22.34
N GLN A 255 -6.44 -14.86 -22.15
CA GLN A 255 -7.27 -14.82 -20.96
C GLN A 255 -7.01 -16.07 -20.09
N PRO A 256 -6.81 -15.92 -18.77
CA PRO A 256 -6.71 -17.06 -17.85
C PRO A 256 -8.06 -17.80 -17.78
N VAL A 257 -8.02 -19.13 -17.76
CA VAL A 257 -9.24 -19.96 -17.70
C VAL A 257 -9.89 -19.90 -16.32
N ASP A 258 -9.05 -19.89 -15.28
CA ASP A 258 -9.44 -19.75 -13.89
C ASP A 258 -8.50 -18.74 -13.21
N ILE A 259 -9.08 -17.75 -12.53
CA ILE A 259 -8.39 -16.79 -11.67
C ILE A 259 -8.55 -17.28 -10.23
N VAL A 260 -7.46 -17.34 -9.48
CA VAL A 260 -7.47 -17.69 -8.06
C VAL A 260 -7.22 -16.44 -7.25
N TRP A 261 -8.07 -16.18 -6.27
CA TRP A 261 -7.87 -15.12 -5.28
C TRP A 261 -7.87 -15.74 -3.89
N TRP A 262 -6.71 -15.67 -3.21
CA TRP A 262 -6.59 -16.01 -1.81
C TRP A 262 -6.40 -14.77 -0.92
N SER A 263 -6.97 -14.80 0.29
CA SER A 263 -6.93 -13.74 1.30
C SER A 263 -6.51 -14.30 2.67
N SER A 264 -5.71 -13.59 3.45
CA SER A 264 -5.31 -14.02 4.80
C SER A 264 -6.43 -13.93 5.85
N SER A 265 -7.56 -13.33 5.50
CA SER A 265 -8.72 -13.16 6.40
C SER A 265 -9.24 -14.50 6.92
N ALA A 266 -9.58 -14.61 8.20
CA ALA A 266 -10.24 -15.81 8.73
C ALA A 266 -11.70 -15.97 8.22
N THR A 267 -12.28 -14.87 7.75
CA THR A 267 -13.62 -14.80 7.16
C THR A 267 -13.54 -14.59 5.65
N ARG A 268 -14.67 -14.81 4.96
CA ARG A 268 -14.80 -14.64 3.50
C ARG A 268 -14.85 -13.15 3.12
N GLU A 269 -13.80 -12.42 3.45
CA GLU A 269 -13.67 -10.99 3.23
C GLU A 269 -12.61 -10.73 2.17
N PHE A 270 -13.06 -10.17 1.05
CA PHE A 270 -12.28 -9.91 -0.16
C PHE A 270 -12.58 -8.53 -0.70
N GLY A 271 -11.56 -7.92 -1.32
CA GLY A 271 -11.67 -6.59 -1.88
C GLY A 271 -12.00 -5.53 -0.82
N GLY A 272 -12.81 -4.55 -1.21
CA GLY A 272 -13.13 -3.41 -0.36
C GLY A 272 -11.87 -2.59 -0.03
N GLY A 273 -11.80 -2.08 1.20
CA GLY A 273 -10.66 -1.29 1.69
C GLY A 273 -9.44 -2.11 2.13
N LEU A 274 -9.39 -3.43 1.92
CA LEU A 274 -8.26 -4.26 2.39
C LEU A 274 -6.94 -3.91 1.70
N ALA A 275 -6.99 -3.44 0.46
CA ALA A 275 -5.81 -2.93 -0.23
C ALA A 275 -5.53 -1.45 0.07
N ASP A 276 -6.37 -0.75 0.82
CA ASP A 276 -6.35 0.71 0.99
C ASP A 276 -5.60 1.18 2.25
N TRP A 277 -5.61 2.50 2.49
CA TRP A 277 -5.17 3.13 3.74
C TRP A 277 -6.26 3.06 4.80
N LEU A 278 -6.35 1.94 5.52
CA LEU A 278 -7.35 1.80 6.58
C LEU A 278 -6.98 2.60 7.84
N ALA A 279 -7.97 3.29 8.41
CA ALA A 279 -7.81 4.02 9.66
C ALA A 279 -7.54 3.05 10.84
N PRO A 280 -6.69 3.39 11.82
CA PRO A 280 -6.33 2.52 12.95
C PRO A 280 -7.52 1.96 13.73
N ALA A 281 -8.57 2.77 13.93
CA ALA A 281 -9.79 2.32 14.61
C ALA A 281 -10.56 1.26 13.82
N THR A 282 -10.56 1.36 12.48
CA THR A 282 -11.12 0.33 11.60
C THR A 282 -10.26 -0.92 11.64
N VAL A 283 -8.93 -0.79 11.54
CA VAL A 283 -7.99 -1.92 11.63
C VAL A 283 -8.15 -2.66 12.95
N ALA A 284 -8.24 -1.98 14.08
CA ALA A 284 -8.44 -2.60 15.39
C ALA A 284 -9.69 -3.48 15.44
N ARG A 285 -10.82 -3.01 14.88
CA ARG A 285 -12.05 -3.81 14.75
C ARG A 285 -11.85 -5.02 13.83
N LEU A 286 -11.13 -4.84 12.72
CA LEU A 286 -10.84 -5.91 11.77
C LEU A 286 -9.82 -6.94 12.31
N VAL A 287 -8.96 -6.55 13.24
CA VAL A 287 -8.09 -7.48 13.96
C VAL A 287 -8.92 -8.27 14.98
N ALA A 288 -9.81 -7.60 15.71
CA ALA A 288 -10.68 -8.24 16.70
C ALA A 288 -11.60 -9.31 16.07
N ASN A 289 -12.09 -9.09 14.84
CA ASN A 289 -12.91 -10.06 14.11
C ASN A 289 -12.09 -11.02 13.21
N ARG A 290 -10.75 -10.93 13.23
CA ARG A 290 -9.80 -11.76 12.47
C ARG A 290 -9.90 -11.63 10.94
N THR A 291 -10.47 -10.54 10.43
CA THR A 291 -10.37 -10.18 9.00
C THR A 291 -8.98 -9.65 8.66
N VAL A 292 -8.35 -8.92 9.56
CA VAL A 292 -6.97 -8.43 9.44
C VAL A 292 -6.09 -9.16 10.46
N LEU A 293 -4.85 -9.49 10.07
CA LEU A 293 -3.88 -10.12 10.95
C LEU A 293 -3.40 -9.10 11.99
N SER A 294 -3.10 -9.58 13.20
CA SER A 294 -2.58 -8.72 14.26
C SER A 294 -1.25 -8.08 13.85
N PRO A 295 -0.87 -6.91 14.43
CA PRO A 295 0.41 -6.27 14.14
C PRO A 295 1.64 -7.07 14.61
N GLN A 296 1.44 -8.16 15.37
CA GLN A 296 2.49 -9.09 15.78
C GLN A 296 2.65 -10.28 14.82
N THR A 297 1.72 -10.46 13.88
CA THR A 297 1.72 -11.59 12.95
C THR A 297 2.54 -11.26 11.71
N THR A 298 3.64 -11.98 11.53
CA THR A 298 4.58 -11.78 10.40
C THR A 298 4.68 -12.98 9.46
N THR A 299 3.79 -13.95 9.63
CA THR A 299 3.77 -15.17 8.83
C THR A 299 2.33 -15.61 8.56
N CYS A 300 2.08 -16.24 7.41
CA CYS A 300 0.80 -16.88 7.11
C CYS A 300 1.00 -18.05 6.14
N THR A 301 0.44 -19.21 6.48
CA THR A 301 0.46 -20.38 5.61
C THR A 301 -0.70 -20.33 4.64
N VAL A 302 -0.42 -20.29 3.34
CA VAL A 302 -1.38 -20.39 2.25
C VAL A 302 -1.71 -21.86 2.03
N PRO A 303 -2.99 -22.25 1.98
CA PRO A 303 -3.39 -23.63 1.79
C PRO A 303 -2.87 -24.27 0.50
N ALA A 304 -2.61 -25.57 0.55
CA ALA A 304 -2.14 -26.35 -0.61
C ALA A 304 -3.10 -26.25 -1.81
N GLU A 305 -4.40 -26.17 -1.55
CA GLU A 305 -5.46 -26.09 -2.56
C GLU A 305 -5.36 -24.81 -3.41
N VAL A 306 -4.81 -23.71 -2.86
CA VAL A 306 -4.59 -22.46 -3.60
C VAL A 306 -3.53 -22.68 -4.68
N LYS A 307 -2.41 -23.31 -4.32
CA LYS A 307 -1.32 -23.62 -5.26
C LYS A 307 -1.77 -24.62 -6.33
N GLN A 308 -2.58 -25.61 -5.96
CA GLN A 308 -3.17 -26.56 -6.91
C GLN A 308 -4.11 -25.87 -7.92
N ALA A 309 -4.87 -24.87 -7.47
CA ALA A 309 -5.77 -24.10 -8.31
C ALA A 309 -5.05 -23.06 -9.19
N ALA A 310 -3.87 -22.59 -8.78
CA ALA A 310 -3.02 -21.63 -9.50
C ALA A 310 -1.63 -22.20 -9.82
N PRO A 311 -1.54 -23.22 -10.70
CA PRO A 311 -0.28 -23.93 -10.95
C PRO A 311 0.74 -23.11 -11.76
N ASP A 312 0.29 -22.13 -12.55
CA ASP A 312 1.17 -21.47 -13.53
C ASP A 312 1.80 -20.21 -12.97
N TYR A 313 1.02 -19.35 -12.30
CA TYR A 313 1.53 -18.14 -11.68
C TYR A 313 0.74 -17.78 -10.42
N MET A 314 1.45 -17.19 -9.47
CA MET A 314 0.88 -16.61 -8.26
C MET A 314 1.66 -15.34 -7.90
N PHE A 315 0.95 -14.22 -7.81
CA PHE A 315 1.45 -12.94 -7.34
C PHE A 315 0.92 -12.68 -5.94
N GLY A 316 1.83 -12.56 -4.97
CA GLY A 316 1.53 -12.24 -3.59
C GLY A 316 1.69 -10.74 -3.33
N SER A 317 0.76 -10.20 -2.55
CA SER A 317 0.80 -8.85 -2.00
C SER A 317 0.65 -8.90 -0.49
N ILE A 318 1.44 -8.11 0.23
CA ILE A 318 1.28 -7.90 1.67
C ILE A 318 1.12 -6.40 1.91
N TYR A 319 0.12 -6.05 2.71
CA TYR A 319 -0.21 -4.70 3.13
C TYR A 319 0.00 -4.59 4.64
N ALA A 320 0.71 -3.56 5.08
CA ALA A 320 0.78 -3.12 6.46
C ALA A 320 0.00 -1.82 6.59
N TYR A 321 -1.00 -1.82 7.47
CA TYR A 321 -1.73 -0.61 7.80
C TYR A 321 -0.96 0.19 8.84
N GLY A 322 -0.88 1.49 8.65
CA GLY A 322 -0.05 2.38 9.45
C GLY A 322 -0.81 3.23 10.44
N PRO A 323 -0.08 4.17 11.07
CA PRO A 323 -0.68 5.18 11.92
C PRO A 323 -1.46 6.24 11.12
N GLU A 324 -2.34 6.93 11.84
CA GLU A 324 -3.07 8.12 11.38
C GLU A 324 -2.68 9.34 12.25
N GLU A 325 -2.72 10.53 11.66
CA GLU A 325 -2.69 11.82 12.34
C GLU A 325 -3.88 12.66 11.86
N ASP A 326 -4.71 13.13 12.80
CA ASP A 326 -5.87 13.97 12.53
C ASP A 326 -5.67 15.38 13.10
N PHE A 327 -5.97 16.39 12.28
CA PHE A 327 -5.91 17.79 12.65
C PHE A 327 -7.23 18.48 12.32
N ALA A 328 -7.56 19.51 13.09
CA ALA A 328 -8.72 20.34 12.82
C ALA A 328 -8.59 21.72 13.44
N TYR A 329 -9.29 22.68 12.86
CA TYR A 329 -9.40 24.02 13.42
C TYR A 329 -10.84 24.52 13.40
N PRO A 330 -11.37 25.07 14.52
CA PRO A 330 -10.75 25.00 15.85
C PRO A 330 -10.60 23.54 16.34
N PRO A 331 -9.63 23.27 17.24
CA PRO A 331 -9.48 21.95 17.85
C PRO A 331 -10.79 21.45 18.46
N ARG A 332 -10.99 20.13 18.47
CA ARG A 332 -12.19 19.53 19.05
C ARG A 332 -12.28 19.89 20.54
N PRO A 333 -13.39 20.49 21.01
CA PRO A 333 -13.61 20.74 22.44
C PRO A 333 -13.57 19.44 23.24
N ALA A 334 -12.99 19.49 24.44
CA ALA A 334 -12.97 18.34 25.35
C ALA A 334 -14.36 18.00 25.91
N ASP A 335 -15.23 19.01 26.08
CA ASP A 335 -16.61 18.81 26.51
C ASP A 335 -17.50 18.41 25.31
N PRO A 336 -18.07 17.18 25.30
CA PRO A 336 -18.92 16.70 24.21
C PRO A 336 -20.26 17.44 24.10
N LYS A 337 -20.64 18.26 25.09
CA LYS A 337 -21.86 19.09 25.04
C LYS A 337 -21.68 20.34 24.19
N ILE A 338 -20.44 20.77 23.97
CA ILE A 338 -20.14 21.95 23.15
C ILE A 338 -20.23 21.55 21.68
N ALA A 339 -21.10 22.22 20.91
CA ALA A 339 -21.20 21.97 19.48
C ALA A 339 -19.86 22.27 18.78
N TRP A 340 -19.33 21.32 18.03
CA TRP A 340 -18.05 21.48 17.32
C TRP A 340 -18.31 21.82 15.85
N LYS A 341 -17.75 22.94 15.40
CA LYS A 341 -17.89 23.44 14.03
C LYS A 341 -16.52 23.74 13.43
N PRO A 342 -15.76 22.72 13.00
CA PRO A 342 -14.45 22.93 12.40
C PRO A 342 -14.60 23.73 11.09
N GLU A 343 -13.73 24.72 10.88
CA GLU A 343 -13.55 25.34 9.58
C GLU A 343 -12.88 24.37 8.61
N TRP A 344 -11.87 23.64 9.09
CA TRP A 344 -11.20 22.61 8.31
C TRP A 344 -10.78 21.41 9.15
N THR A 345 -10.61 20.29 8.46
CA THR A 345 -10.02 19.05 9.00
C THR A 345 -8.95 18.53 8.03
N ALA A 346 -7.86 17.98 8.56
CA ALA A 346 -6.83 17.28 7.80
C ALA A 346 -6.63 15.88 8.38
N ARG A 347 -6.68 14.85 7.53
CA ARG A 347 -6.42 13.45 7.92
C ARG A 347 -5.24 12.89 7.13
N ILE A 348 -4.24 12.37 7.83
CA ILE A 348 -3.03 11.82 7.22
C ILE A 348 -2.90 10.36 7.61
N ARG A 349 -2.84 9.47 6.61
CA ARG A 349 -2.78 8.02 6.82
C ARG A 349 -1.58 7.40 6.13
N HIS A 350 -1.07 6.35 6.76
CA HIS A 350 0.13 5.66 6.32
C HIS A 350 -0.15 4.20 5.97
N ARG A 351 0.58 3.67 4.98
CA ARG A 351 0.55 2.26 4.57
C ARG A 351 1.93 1.84 4.08
N SER A 352 2.28 0.57 4.23
CA SER A 352 3.36 -0.06 3.47
C SER A 352 2.82 -1.25 2.70
N MET A 353 3.33 -1.48 1.50
CA MET A 353 2.95 -2.60 0.64
C MET A 353 4.19 -3.20 -0.02
N THR A 354 4.18 -4.52 -0.16
CA THR A 354 5.15 -5.25 -0.99
C THR A 354 4.43 -6.23 -1.90
N GLY A 355 5.03 -6.49 -3.06
CA GLY A 355 4.56 -7.49 -4.01
C GLY A 355 5.69 -8.43 -4.41
N PHE A 356 5.38 -9.71 -4.65
CA PHE A 356 6.37 -10.73 -5.00
C PHE A 356 5.73 -11.89 -5.78
N LEU A 357 6.54 -12.65 -6.52
CA LEU A 357 6.12 -13.92 -7.10
C LEU A 357 6.19 -15.03 -6.06
N VAL A 358 5.09 -15.74 -5.86
CA VAL A 358 4.99 -16.85 -4.92
C VAL A 358 5.61 -18.10 -5.56
N GLY A 359 6.44 -18.83 -4.82
CA GLY A 359 7.05 -20.09 -5.28
C GLY A 359 8.30 -19.93 -6.15
N MET A 360 8.72 -18.70 -6.46
CA MET A 360 10.01 -18.40 -7.12
C MET A 360 11.10 -18.10 -6.09
N GLU A 361 11.40 -19.09 -5.25
CA GLU A 361 12.40 -19.01 -4.20
C GLU A 361 13.78 -18.65 -4.80
N GLY A 362 14.48 -17.68 -4.21
CA GLY A 362 15.86 -17.32 -4.57
C GLY A 362 16.03 -16.19 -5.59
N LEU A 363 15.02 -15.81 -6.38
CA LEU A 363 15.16 -14.69 -7.35
C LEU A 363 15.03 -13.30 -6.72
N GLY A 364 14.42 -13.18 -5.53
CA GLY A 364 14.31 -11.92 -4.79
C GLY A 364 15.42 -11.68 -3.74
N ALA A 365 16.21 -12.71 -3.41
CA ALA A 365 17.26 -12.64 -2.39
C ALA A 365 18.69 -12.64 -2.98
N ALA A 366 18.84 -12.96 -4.28
CA ALA A 366 20.16 -13.08 -4.92
C ALA A 366 20.87 -11.75 -5.23
N ASN A 367 20.21 -10.60 -5.09
CA ASN A 367 20.85 -9.29 -5.34
C ASN A 367 21.29 -8.55 -4.06
N GLY A 368 21.24 -9.19 -2.89
CA GLY A 368 21.62 -8.60 -1.61
C GLY A 368 22.86 -9.20 -0.93
N ALA A 369 23.41 -10.30 -1.46
CA ALA A 369 24.59 -10.94 -0.92
C ALA A 369 25.39 -11.56 -2.06
N GLN A 370 26.30 -10.80 -2.67
CA GLN A 370 27.49 -11.44 -3.20
C GLN A 370 28.26 -11.96 -1.99
N PRO A 371 28.47 -13.29 -1.83
CA PRO A 371 29.54 -13.74 -0.96
C PRO A 371 30.81 -13.18 -1.59
N GLN A 372 31.44 -12.25 -0.89
CA GLN A 372 32.77 -11.80 -1.20
C GLN A 372 33.64 -13.05 -1.21
N ARG A 373 33.90 -13.58 -2.41
CA ARG A 373 34.87 -14.64 -2.62
C ARG A 373 36.21 -14.02 -2.23
N GLU A 374 36.61 -14.25 -0.98
CA GLU A 374 37.98 -14.04 -0.56
C GLU A 374 38.86 -14.88 -1.49
N CYS A 375 39.53 -14.21 -2.42
CA CYS A 375 40.63 -14.80 -3.15
C CYS A 375 41.68 -15.22 -2.11
N PRO A 376 42.05 -16.51 -2.01
CA PRO A 376 43.03 -16.95 -1.04
C PRO A 376 44.38 -16.25 -1.32
N THR A 377 44.85 -15.52 -0.33
CA THR A 377 46.17 -14.87 -0.36
C THR A 377 47.25 -15.94 -0.44
N LYS A 378 47.92 -16.03 -1.59
CA LYS A 378 49.08 -16.92 -1.76
C LYS A 378 50.23 -16.44 -0.86
N PRO A 379 50.93 -17.33 -0.15
CA PRO A 379 52.01 -16.95 0.75
C PRO A 379 53.25 -16.48 -0.04
N LYS A 380 53.83 -15.34 0.37
CA LYS A 380 55.08 -14.80 -0.16
C LYS A 380 56.25 -15.76 0.10
N LYS A 381 56.86 -16.29 -0.97
CA LYS A 381 58.18 -16.91 -0.92
C LYS A 381 59.26 -15.83 -0.75
N ARG A 382 60.13 -16.00 0.26
CA ARG A 382 61.39 -15.25 0.41
C ARG A 382 62.33 -15.64 -0.74
N GLY A 383 62.77 -14.65 -1.51
CA GLY A 383 63.87 -14.77 -2.47
C GLY A 383 64.88 -13.67 -2.19
N LEU A 384 66.10 -14.08 -1.81
CA LEU A 384 67.27 -13.22 -1.72
C LEU A 384 67.74 -12.80 -3.12
N GLY A 385 68.25 -11.57 -3.22
CA GLY A 385 69.39 -11.26 -4.09
C GLY A 385 69.11 -10.40 -5.33
N GLY A 386 69.80 -9.26 -5.38
CA GLY A 386 70.50 -8.84 -6.60
C GLY A 386 69.82 -7.84 -7.53
N LEU A 387 70.16 -6.56 -7.33
CA LEU A 387 70.74 -5.65 -8.34
C LEU A 387 70.13 -5.58 -9.76
N GLY A 388 69.68 -4.36 -10.14
CA GLY A 388 70.07 -3.77 -11.44
C GLY A 388 68.95 -3.18 -12.32
N GLY A 389 69.10 -1.88 -12.65
CA GLY A 389 68.65 -1.24 -13.90
C GLY A 389 67.17 -0.82 -13.95
N LEU A 390 66.76 0.45 -13.80
CA LEU A 390 66.86 1.61 -14.70
C LEU A 390 66.25 1.41 -16.11
N ILE A 391 65.44 2.43 -16.49
CA ILE A 391 64.84 2.74 -17.83
C ILE A 391 63.51 2.01 -18.06
N GLY A 392 62.36 2.63 -18.35
CA GLY A 392 62.07 3.99 -18.80
C GLY A 392 61.23 3.92 -20.08
N GLY A 393 60.03 4.52 -20.07
CA GLY A 393 59.42 5.12 -21.26
C GLY A 393 58.46 4.27 -22.12
N ALA A 394 57.18 4.66 -22.02
CA ALA A 394 56.31 5.07 -23.13
C ALA A 394 55.80 4.05 -24.18
N LEU A 395 54.55 4.32 -24.61
CA LEU A 395 53.78 3.74 -25.73
C LEU A 395 53.16 2.37 -25.40
N GLY A 396 51.86 2.08 -25.58
CA GLY A 396 50.83 2.72 -26.39
C GLY A 396 50.14 1.66 -27.25
N ALA A 397 49.17 0.93 -26.66
CA ALA A 397 48.11 0.12 -27.29
C ALA A 397 48.52 -1.11 -28.17
N PRO A 398 47.57 -1.93 -28.68
CA PRO A 398 46.54 -2.71 -27.98
C PRO A 398 46.61 -4.20 -28.37
N THR A 399 46.35 -5.13 -27.46
CA THR A 399 46.03 -6.53 -27.83
C THR A 399 44.98 -7.08 -26.90
N GLY A 400 43.86 -7.50 -27.48
CA GLY A 400 42.76 -8.13 -26.78
C GLY A 400 43.13 -9.50 -26.22
N GLY A 401 42.31 -9.94 -25.27
CA GLY A 401 42.38 -11.26 -24.67
C GLY A 401 41.45 -11.30 -23.47
N GLN A 402 40.25 -11.84 -23.68
CA GLN A 402 39.44 -12.39 -22.60
C GLN A 402 40.32 -13.29 -21.75
N ASP A 403 40.29 -13.12 -20.43
CA ASP A 403 40.34 -14.24 -19.49
C ASP A 403 39.79 -13.74 -18.15
N GLY A 404 38.76 -14.43 -17.68
CA GLY A 404 37.84 -13.95 -16.67
C GLY A 404 38.44 -13.73 -15.29
N CYS A 405 37.90 -12.73 -14.62
CA CYS A 405 37.29 -12.81 -13.30
C CYS A 405 36.23 -11.71 -13.20
#